data_AF-A0A814N4Y5-F1
#
_entry.id   AF-A0A814N4Y5-F1
#
_cell.length_a   1.000
_cell.length_b   1.000
_cell.length_c   1.000
_cell.angle_alpha   90.00
_cell.angle_beta   90.00
_cell.angle_gamma   90.00
#
_symmetry.space_group_name_H-M   'P 1'
#
loop_
_entity.id
_entity.type
_entity.pdbx_description
1 polymer ?
#
loop_
_entity_poly.entity_id
_entity_poly.type
_entity_poly.pdbx_seq_one_letter_code
_entity_poly.pdbx_strand_id
1 'polypeptide(L)'
;MDKNHLRGIILKLQDCLSDNDRQRLHFFLGDTVPRQIRDDQTLNGTLRLMESLFDQDKINERDVTFLINTFNAIQCNDAVKILNEHMKRMQSNWLHKSTQSISPMIPSFIDQVIMDQEDKNSTQTCIIIIKPGQKFGGTSGDDFNDSLLPDFTCHHLSAIGVYAHHDNIESYQFFYSLDNDNQLTIESQIHGNQNSEMIRMFEFDKDEKIDSVEGQIINENIVSPNGTNLTISRITGLQFFSTKGRASLSYNGQLGQTFTENFDQYTLGYVTGKATHYINQLQFFWYPTDYKC
;
A
#
# COMPACT_ATOMS: atom_id res chain seq x y z
N MET A 1 -17.96 14.16 10.31
CA MET A 1 -18.97 13.09 10.47
C MET A 1 -19.74 13.39 11.76
N ASP A 2 -21.04 13.11 11.84
CA ASP A 2 -21.82 13.38 13.07
C ASP A 2 -21.38 12.42 14.19
N LYS A 3 -20.92 12.95 15.32
CA LYS A 3 -20.46 12.19 16.50
C LYS A 3 -21.57 11.25 17.02
N ASN A 4 -22.83 11.60 16.82
CA ASN A 4 -23.97 10.76 17.21
C ASN A 4 -24.09 9.48 16.38
N HIS A 5 -23.71 9.53 15.09
CA HIS A 5 -23.76 8.37 14.21
C HIS A 5 -22.67 7.37 14.55
N LEU A 6 -21.46 7.86 14.85
CA LEU A 6 -20.32 7.05 15.25
C LEU A 6 -20.58 6.33 16.57
N ARG A 7 -21.12 7.05 17.55
CA ARG A 7 -21.52 6.48 18.84
C ARG A 7 -22.57 5.38 18.70
N GLY A 8 -23.52 5.57 17.78
CA GLY A 8 -24.52 4.55 17.46
C GLY A 8 -23.95 3.29 16.83
N ILE A 9 -22.83 3.38 16.11
CA ILE A 9 -22.12 2.22 15.55
C ILE A 9 -21.34 1.50 16.64
N ILE A 10 -20.61 2.24 17.48
CA ILE A 10 -19.84 1.67 18.61
C ILE A 10 -20.74 0.84 19.53
N LEU A 11 -21.91 1.37 19.89
CA LEU A 11 -22.87 0.64 20.73
C LEU A 11 -23.33 -0.67 20.08
N LYS A 12 -23.61 -0.66 18.77
CA LYS A 12 -23.99 -1.88 18.05
C LYS A 12 -22.86 -2.91 17.97
N LEU A 13 -21.62 -2.45 17.77
CA LEU A 13 -20.45 -3.34 17.75
C LEU A 13 -20.23 -3.97 19.12
N GLN A 14 -20.42 -3.20 20.19
CA GLN A 14 -20.29 -3.68 21.55
C GLN A 14 -21.34 -4.75 21.91
N ASP A 15 -22.58 -4.61 21.44
CA ASP A 15 -23.64 -5.60 21.65
C ASP A 15 -23.39 -6.93 20.90
N CYS A 16 -22.53 -6.91 19.88
CA CYS A 16 -22.14 -8.09 19.11
C CYS A 16 -20.96 -8.87 19.72
N LEU A 17 -20.34 -8.38 20.79
CA LEU A 17 -19.14 -9.00 21.37
C LEU A 17 -19.45 -9.82 22.62
N SER A 18 -19.06 -11.10 22.58
CA SER A 18 -19.00 -11.94 23.77
C SER A 18 -17.90 -11.48 24.74
N ASP A 19 -17.94 -11.92 26.00
CA ASP A 19 -16.86 -11.64 26.97
C ASP A 19 -15.46 -12.04 26.44
N ASN A 20 -15.39 -13.18 25.75
CA ASN A 20 -14.15 -13.68 25.17
C ASN A 20 -13.67 -12.82 23.99
N ASP A 21 -14.59 -12.34 23.16
CA ASP A 21 -14.24 -11.45 22.04
C ASP A 21 -13.81 -10.07 22.54
N ARG A 22 -14.40 -9.57 23.64
CA ARG A 22 -13.93 -8.37 24.32
C ARG A 22 -12.48 -8.52 24.81
N GLN A 23 -12.15 -9.63 25.45
CA GLN A 23 -10.77 -9.90 25.89
C GLN A 23 -9.79 -9.96 24.71
N ARG A 24 -10.16 -10.63 23.63
CA ARG A 24 -9.35 -10.69 22.41
C ARG A 24 -9.17 -9.32 21.78
N LEU A 25 -10.23 -8.52 21.73
CA LEU A 25 -10.18 -7.16 21.21
C LEU A 25 -9.23 -6.27 22.03
N HIS A 26 -9.28 -6.37 23.37
CA HIS A 26 -8.33 -5.70 24.26
C HIS A 26 -6.89 -6.18 24.07
N PHE A 27 -6.67 -7.45 23.75
CA PHE A 27 -5.36 -7.97 23.42
C PHE A 27 -4.82 -7.38 22.10
N PHE A 28 -5.65 -7.31 21.06
CA PHE A 28 -5.25 -6.80 19.74
C PHE A 28 -5.07 -5.27 19.70
N LEU A 29 -5.87 -4.53 20.46
CA LEU A 29 -5.93 -3.07 20.40
C LEU A 29 -5.35 -2.39 21.64
N GLY A 30 -4.95 -3.18 22.64
CA GLY A 30 -4.50 -2.67 23.93
C GLY A 30 -3.25 -1.81 23.86
N ASP A 31 -2.33 -2.14 22.95
CA ASP A 31 -1.03 -1.47 22.87
C ASP A 31 -1.09 -0.09 22.22
N THR A 32 -2.21 0.26 21.59
CA THR A 32 -2.43 1.58 20.97
C THR A 32 -3.18 2.55 21.89
N VAL A 33 -3.54 2.13 23.11
CA VAL A 33 -4.32 2.94 24.06
C VAL A 33 -3.68 3.00 25.45
N PRO A 34 -4.01 4.02 26.28
CA PRO A 34 -3.50 4.10 27.64
C PRO A 34 -3.77 2.83 28.46
N ARG A 35 -2.81 2.42 29.29
CA ARG A 35 -2.90 1.19 30.12
C ARG A 35 -4.18 1.09 30.94
N GLN A 36 -4.69 2.22 31.43
CA GLN A 36 -5.94 2.27 32.19
C GLN A 36 -7.18 1.83 31.39
N ILE A 37 -7.19 2.03 30.08
CA ILE A 37 -8.26 1.60 29.17
C ILE A 37 -7.99 0.16 28.69
N ARG A 38 -6.73 -0.17 28.42
CA ARG A 38 -6.31 -1.52 28.04
C ARG A 38 -6.68 -2.57 29.07
N ASP A 39 -6.37 -2.31 30.34
CA ASP A 39 -6.48 -3.30 31.41
C ASP A 39 -7.93 -3.40 31.96
N ASP A 40 -8.83 -2.48 31.56
CA ASP A 40 -10.25 -2.50 31.89
C ASP A 40 -11.03 -3.41 30.93
N GLN A 41 -11.05 -4.72 31.21
CA GLN A 41 -11.78 -5.71 30.38
C GLN A 41 -13.30 -5.68 30.59
N THR A 42 -13.84 -4.71 31.35
CA THR A 42 -15.29 -4.59 31.52
C THR A 42 -15.95 -4.10 30.24
N LEU A 43 -17.27 -4.24 30.16
CA LEU A 43 -18.06 -3.67 29.06
C LEU A 43 -17.77 -2.17 28.85
N ASN A 44 -17.65 -1.43 29.95
CA ASN A 44 -17.37 0.00 29.92
C ASN A 44 -15.93 0.28 29.44
N GLY A 45 -14.97 -0.56 29.81
CA GLY A 45 -13.60 -0.47 29.31
C GLY A 45 -13.49 -0.76 27.81
N THR A 46 -14.25 -1.73 27.30
CA THR A 46 -14.35 -1.99 25.85
C THR A 46 -15.00 -0.84 25.09
N LEU A 47 -16.02 -0.19 25.66
CA LEU A 47 -16.59 1.02 25.07
C LEU A 47 -15.57 2.15 25.00
N ARG A 48 -14.81 2.38 26.07
CA ARG A 48 -13.75 3.41 26.10
C ARG A 48 -12.59 3.08 25.16
N LEU A 49 -12.24 1.80 25.03
CA LEU A 49 -11.27 1.31 24.06
C LEU A 49 -11.74 1.64 22.65
N MET A 50 -12.96 1.26 22.29
CA MET A 50 -13.53 1.61 20.99
C MET A 50 -13.58 3.12 20.82
N GLU A 51 -14.23 3.86 21.72
CA GLU A 51 -14.33 5.32 21.68
C GLU A 51 -12.96 5.99 21.47
N SER A 52 -11.88 5.50 22.09
CA SER A 52 -10.53 6.04 21.88
C SER A 52 -9.97 5.84 20.45
N LEU A 53 -10.38 4.78 19.75
CA LEU A 53 -10.09 4.59 18.32
C LEU A 53 -10.93 5.53 17.45
N PHE A 54 -12.08 5.95 17.97
CA PHE A 54 -13.07 6.78 17.30
C PHE A 54 -13.00 8.28 17.66
N ASP A 55 -12.22 8.67 18.67
CA ASP A 55 -12.08 10.05 19.18
C ASP A 55 -11.03 10.88 18.44
N GLN A 56 -10.28 10.29 17.51
CA GLN A 56 -9.43 11.05 16.58
C GLN A 56 -10.35 11.66 15.52
N ASP A 57 -10.45 12.99 15.46
CA ASP A 57 -11.51 13.78 14.79
C ASP A 57 -11.76 13.50 13.27
N LYS A 58 -11.06 12.55 12.64
CA LYS A 58 -11.45 11.91 11.38
C LYS A 58 -11.00 10.45 11.35
N ILE A 59 -11.92 9.52 11.56
CA ILE A 59 -11.72 8.16 11.07
C ILE A 59 -11.68 8.19 9.55
N ASN A 60 -10.59 7.70 9.01
CA ASN A 60 -10.42 7.52 7.58
C ASN A 60 -10.69 6.04 7.21
N GLU A 61 -10.67 5.75 5.91
CA GLU A 61 -10.96 4.40 5.40
C GLU A 61 -9.99 3.32 5.90
N ARG A 62 -8.75 3.71 6.21
CA ARG A 62 -7.71 2.82 6.75
C ARG A 62 -8.08 2.34 8.14
N ASP A 63 -8.60 3.22 9.00
CA ASP A 63 -8.99 2.87 10.37
C ASP A 63 -10.18 1.91 10.39
N VAL A 64 -11.16 2.13 9.49
CA VAL A 64 -12.31 1.22 9.33
C VAL A 64 -11.88 -0.13 8.77
N THR A 65 -10.96 -0.14 7.80
CA THR A 65 -10.42 -1.37 7.20
C THR A 65 -9.62 -2.17 8.23
N PHE A 66 -8.81 -1.50 9.03
CA PHE A 66 -8.09 -2.12 10.14
C PHE A 66 -9.06 -2.79 11.12
N LEU A 67 -10.12 -2.09 11.55
CA LEU A 67 -11.14 -2.66 12.43
C LEU A 67 -11.85 -3.86 11.80
N ILE A 68 -12.22 -3.81 10.53
CA ILE A 68 -12.82 -4.94 9.81
C ILE A 68 -11.89 -6.16 9.88
N ASN A 69 -10.60 -5.97 9.62
CA ASN A 69 -9.62 -7.04 9.66
C ASN A 69 -9.45 -7.61 11.08
N THR A 70 -9.42 -6.75 12.10
CA THR A 70 -9.36 -7.17 13.51
C THR A 70 -10.60 -7.98 13.91
N PHE A 71 -11.81 -7.52 13.56
CA PHE A 71 -13.05 -8.24 13.85
C PHE A 71 -13.17 -9.56 13.09
N ASN A 72 -12.65 -9.60 11.86
CA ASN A 72 -12.57 -10.82 11.06
C ASN A 72 -11.60 -11.84 11.69
N ALA A 73 -10.46 -11.39 12.21
CA ALA A 73 -9.47 -12.23 12.89
C ALA A 73 -10.02 -12.87 14.18
N ILE A 74 -10.88 -12.15 14.92
CA ILE A 74 -11.56 -12.71 16.09
C ILE A 74 -12.89 -13.42 15.76
N GLN A 75 -13.21 -13.57 14.46
CA GLN A 75 -14.41 -14.25 13.95
C GLN A 75 -15.74 -13.61 14.39
N CYS A 76 -15.75 -12.30 14.68
CA CYS A 76 -16.95 -11.56 15.01
C CYS A 76 -17.68 -11.08 13.75
N ASN A 77 -18.38 -12.00 13.09
CA ASN A 77 -19.00 -11.77 11.78
C ASN A 77 -20.06 -10.64 11.78
N ASP A 78 -20.79 -10.47 12.89
CA ASP A 78 -21.80 -9.41 13.02
C ASP A 78 -21.16 -8.02 13.05
N ALA A 79 -20.03 -7.87 13.76
CA ALA A 79 -19.26 -6.63 13.78
C ALA A 79 -18.67 -6.31 12.40
N VAL A 80 -18.12 -7.32 11.71
CA VAL A 80 -17.63 -7.20 10.32
C VAL A 80 -18.74 -6.73 9.39
N LYS A 81 -19.95 -7.28 9.52
CA LYS A 81 -21.11 -6.88 8.71
C LYS A 81 -21.49 -5.42 8.93
N ILE A 82 -21.59 -5.00 10.19
CA ILE A 82 -21.93 -3.62 10.57
C ILE A 82 -20.90 -2.63 10.01
N LEU A 83 -19.60 -2.93 10.12
CA LEU A 83 -18.52 -2.07 9.62
C LEU A 83 -18.49 -2.02 8.09
N ASN A 84 -18.72 -3.14 7.39
CA ASN A 84 -18.81 -3.16 5.93
C ASN A 84 -20.00 -2.35 5.40
N GLU A 85 -21.16 -2.44 6.05
CA GLU A 85 -22.32 -1.59 5.72
C GLU A 85 -22.00 -0.10 5.93
N HIS A 86 -21.23 0.22 6.98
CA HIS A 86 -20.79 1.58 7.23
C HIS A 86 -19.82 2.08 6.17
N MET A 87 -18.81 1.28 5.81
CA MET A 87 -17.83 1.61 4.77
C MET A 87 -18.49 1.88 3.42
N LYS A 88 -19.46 1.04 3.03
CA LYS A 88 -20.28 1.27 1.82
C LYS A 88 -21.03 2.60 1.84
N ARG A 89 -21.57 3.01 2.99
CA ARG A 89 -22.24 4.31 3.15
C ARG A 89 -21.27 5.47 3.09
N MET A 90 -20.07 5.33 3.65
CA MET A 90 -19.02 6.34 3.53
C MET A 90 -18.65 6.55 2.05
N GLN A 91 -18.39 5.47 1.32
CA GLN A 91 -18.07 5.49 -0.11
C GLN A 91 -19.22 6.08 -0.94
N SER A 92 -20.48 5.73 -0.63
CA SER A 92 -21.66 6.25 -1.34
C SER A 92 -21.87 7.76 -1.09
N ASN A 93 -21.66 8.23 0.14
CA ASN A 93 -21.75 9.66 0.47
C ASN A 93 -20.60 10.47 -0.16
N TRP A 94 -19.45 9.84 -0.35
CA TRP A 94 -18.32 10.42 -1.07
C TRP A 94 -18.63 10.58 -2.56
N LEU A 95 -19.18 9.52 -3.19
CA LEU A 95 -19.64 9.51 -4.58
C LEU A 95 -20.78 10.52 -4.84
N HIS A 96 -21.70 10.71 -3.89
CA HIS A 96 -22.78 11.70 -4.05
C HIS A 96 -22.32 13.15 -3.89
N LYS A 97 -21.27 13.41 -3.09
CA LYS A 97 -20.66 14.75 -3.02
C LYS A 97 -19.88 15.10 -4.28
N SER A 98 -19.29 14.12 -4.96
CA SER A 98 -18.59 14.34 -6.24
C SER A 98 -19.53 14.41 -7.45
N THR A 99 -20.69 13.74 -7.42
CA THR A 99 -21.66 13.73 -8.54
C THR A 99 -22.68 14.87 -8.55
N GLN A 100 -22.80 15.68 -7.50
CA GLN A 100 -23.63 16.91 -7.54
C GLN A 100 -23.06 18.04 -8.43
N SER A 101 -21.88 17.84 -9.03
CA SER A 101 -21.28 18.79 -9.97
C SER A 101 -21.47 18.42 -11.45
N ILE A 102 -21.78 17.16 -11.81
CA ILE A 102 -21.82 16.75 -13.23
C ILE A 102 -22.83 15.61 -13.47
N SER A 103 -23.75 15.83 -14.41
CA SER A 103 -24.75 14.87 -14.91
C SER A 103 -24.10 13.81 -15.83
N PRO A 104 -24.67 12.60 -16.00
CA PRO A 104 -23.89 11.41 -16.33
C PRO A 104 -23.86 11.07 -17.84
N MET A 105 -22.72 10.58 -18.30
CA MET A 105 -22.65 9.49 -19.28
C MET A 105 -21.49 8.56 -18.90
N ILE A 106 -21.79 7.27 -18.71
CA ILE A 106 -20.84 6.16 -18.52
C ILE A 106 -20.58 5.54 -19.92
N PRO A 107 -19.40 4.96 -20.21
CA PRO A 107 -19.12 3.55 -19.88
C PRO A 107 -17.82 3.32 -19.09
N SER A 108 -17.78 2.18 -18.40
CA SER A 108 -16.81 1.73 -17.39
C SER A 108 -15.38 1.49 -17.88
N PHE A 109 -14.41 2.16 -17.26
CA PHE A 109 -13.04 1.70 -17.00
C PHE A 109 -12.66 2.21 -15.61
N ILE A 110 -12.00 1.38 -14.77
CA ILE A 110 -11.55 1.82 -13.45
C ILE A 110 -10.19 2.51 -13.64
N ASP A 111 -10.23 3.83 -13.86
CA ASP A 111 -9.08 4.71 -13.79
C ASP A 111 -8.88 5.15 -12.33
N GLN A 112 -7.67 5.01 -11.80
CA GLN A 112 -7.31 5.64 -10.52
C GLN A 112 -6.92 7.10 -10.80
N VAL A 113 -7.74 8.02 -10.31
CA VAL A 113 -7.50 9.47 -10.37
C VAL A 113 -6.79 9.90 -9.09
N ILE A 114 -5.55 10.38 -9.21
CA ILE A 114 -4.89 11.12 -8.12
C ILE A 114 -5.27 12.59 -8.29
N MET A 115 -5.86 13.19 -7.24
CA MET A 115 -6.27 14.60 -7.21
C MET A 115 -5.27 15.41 -6.38
N ASP A 116 -4.75 16.49 -6.96
CA ASP A 116 -3.84 17.40 -6.28
C ASP A 116 -4.58 18.34 -5.30
N GLN A 117 -3.92 18.73 -4.20
CA GLN A 117 -4.48 19.66 -3.21
C GLN A 117 -4.30 21.13 -3.63
N GLU A 118 -5.27 21.94 -3.18
CA GLU A 118 -5.58 23.30 -3.60
C GLU A 118 -4.43 24.30 -3.42
N ASP A 119 -3.99 24.92 -4.52
CA ASP A 119 -3.32 26.21 -4.50
C ASP A 119 -4.23 27.33 -5.04
N LYS A 120 -4.30 28.44 -4.32
CA LYS A 120 -5.47 29.33 -4.26
C LYS A 120 -5.70 30.28 -5.44
N ASN A 121 -5.02 30.12 -6.58
CA ASN A 121 -5.12 31.12 -7.67
C ASN A 121 -5.14 30.59 -9.11
N SER A 122 -5.24 29.28 -9.36
CA SER A 122 -5.41 28.75 -10.71
C SER A 122 -5.77 27.26 -10.64
N THR A 123 -7.06 26.92 -10.63
CA THR A 123 -7.49 25.50 -10.61
C THR A 123 -7.37 24.88 -12.00
N GLN A 124 -6.15 24.48 -12.36
CA GLN A 124 -5.94 23.50 -13.40
C GLN A 124 -5.86 22.13 -12.71
N THR A 125 -6.97 21.40 -12.72
CA THR A 125 -6.99 20.01 -12.24
C THR A 125 -6.15 19.16 -13.18
N CYS A 126 -4.99 18.70 -12.71
CA CYS A 126 -4.18 17.75 -13.45
C CYS A 126 -4.73 16.35 -13.24
N ILE A 127 -5.23 15.71 -14.29
CA ILE A 127 -5.71 14.32 -14.25
C ILE A 127 -4.56 13.46 -14.77
N ILE A 128 -3.99 12.63 -13.90
CA ILE A 128 -2.98 11.64 -14.29
C ILE A 128 -3.69 10.35 -14.67
N ILE A 129 -3.51 9.90 -15.90
CA ILE A 129 -3.97 8.57 -16.31
C ILE A 129 -2.87 7.58 -15.92
N ILE A 130 -3.07 6.87 -14.82
CA ILE A 130 -2.11 5.88 -14.32
C ILE A 130 -2.44 4.52 -14.94
N LYS A 131 -1.44 3.88 -15.53
CA LYS A 131 -1.57 2.55 -16.11
C LYS A 131 -1.02 1.49 -15.15
N PRO A 132 -1.87 0.61 -14.59
CA PRO A 132 -1.41 -0.50 -13.77
C PRO A 132 -0.74 -1.57 -14.64
N GLY A 133 0.44 -2.00 -14.25
CA GLY A 133 1.16 -3.13 -14.83
C GLY A 133 0.63 -4.49 -14.39
N GLN A 134 1.29 -5.55 -14.84
CA GLN A 134 1.04 -6.92 -14.43
C GLN A 134 1.55 -7.18 -13.01
N LYS A 135 0.90 -8.12 -12.32
CA LYS A 135 1.39 -8.65 -11.04
C LYS A 135 2.34 -9.79 -11.30
N PHE A 136 3.61 -9.61 -10.94
CA PHE A 136 4.66 -10.61 -11.00
C PHE A 136 4.81 -11.29 -9.64
N GLY A 137 5.02 -12.60 -9.61
CA GLY A 137 5.27 -13.36 -8.37
C GLY A 137 4.02 -13.98 -7.73
N GLY A 138 4.11 -14.27 -6.43
CA GLY A 138 3.12 -15.01 -5.64
C GLY A 138 2.16 -14.13 -4.84
N THR A 139 1.21 -14.72 -4.12
CA THR A 139 0.21 -13.96 -3.33
C THR A 139 0.50 -13.90 -1.83
N SER A 140 1.62 -14.47 -1.39
CA SER A 140 2.04 -14.48 0.01
C SER A 140 2.69 -13.15 0.41
N GLY A 141 2.57 -12.82 1.69
CA GLY A 141 3.25 -11.68 2.32
C GLY A 141 2.40 -10.45 2.55
N ASP A 142 3.01 -9.49 3.24
CA ASP A 142 2.38 -8.24 3.65
C ASP A 142 2.33 -7.28 2.47
N ASP A 143 1.18 -6.63 2.29
CA ASP A 143 0.98 -5.67 1.21
C ASP A 143 1.82 -4.41 1.45
N PHE A 144 2.44 -3.90 0.39
CA PHE A 144 3.02 -2.56 0.36
C PHE A 144 2.53 -1.80 -0.88
N ASN A 145 2.42 -0.48 -0.74
CA ASN A 145 2.02 0.41 -1.81
C ASN A 145 2.71 1.77 -1.61
N ASP A 146 3.67 2.06 -2.48
CA ASP A 146 4.51 3.25 -2.34
C ASP A 146 3.76 4.54 -2.72
N SER A 147 2.62 4.46 -3.41
CA SER A 147 1.75 5.64 -3.63
C SER A 147 1.11 6.19 -2.36
N LEU A 148 1.16 5.45 -1.24
CA LEU A 148 0.64 5.87 0.06
C LEU A 148 1.71 6.53 0.94
N LEU A 149 2.91 6.76 0.42
CA LEU A 149 3.96 7.49 1.11
C LEU A 149 3.52 8.94 1.36
N PRO A 150 3.94 9.55 2.49
CA PRO A 150 3.65 10.96 2.75
C PRO A 150 4.14 11.85 1.61
N ASP A 151 3.34 12.86 1.25
CA ASP A 151 3.66 13.85 0.21
C ASP A 151 3.86 13.26 -1.20
N PHE A 152 3.41 12.01 -1.44
CA PHE A 152 3.55 11.36 -2.74
C PHE A 152 2.54 11.91 -3.76
N THR A 153 2.99 12.89 -4.54
CA THR A 153 2.21 13.51 -5.64
C THR A 153 3.03 13.55 -6.92
N CYS A 154 2.61 12.87 -7.99
CA CYS A 154 3.31 12.87 -9.28
C CYS A 154 4.79 12.45 -9.27
N HIS A 155 5.29 11.82 -8.22
CA HIS A 155 6.71 11.46 -8.17
C HIS A 155 6.99 10.26 -9.07
N HIS A 156 8.12 10.27 -9.77
CA HIS A 156 8.61 9.15 -10.57
C HIS A 156 9.77 8.48 -9.86
N LEU A 157 10.00 7.20 -10.17
CA LEU A 157 11.13 6.46 -9.62
C LEU A 157 12.45 7.03 -10.18
N SER A 158 13.36 7.44 -9.30
CA SER A 158 14.61 8.12 -9.65
C SER A 158 15.86 7.44 -9.11
N ALA A 159 15.75 6.62 -8.07
CA ALA A 159 16.84 5.75 -7.65
C ALA A 159 16.34 4.43 -7.05
N ILE A 160 17.22 3.44 -7.04
CA ILE A 160 16.99 2.14 -6.40
C ILE A 160 18.17 1.80 -5.50
N GLY A 161 17.87 1.57 -4.23
CA GLY A 161 18.76 0.94 -3.26
C GLY A 161 18.59 -0.57 -3.30
N VAL A 162 19.67 -1.29 -3.58
CA VAL A 162 19.71 -2.76 -3.54
C VAL A 162 20.37 -3.17 -2.23
N TYR A 163 19.65 -4.01 -1.50
CA TYR A 163 20.07 -4.60 -0.24
C TYR A 163 20.21 -6.10 -0.43
N ALA A 164 21.23 -6.68 0.19
CA ALA A 164 21.44 -8.12 0.13
C ALA A 164 21.80 -8.67 1.51
N HIS A 165 21.18 -9.79 1.84
CA HIS A 165 21.56 -10.61 2.98
C HIS A 165 22.71 -11.55 2.60
N HIS A 166 23.38 -12.16 3.60
CA HIS A 166 24.44 -13.15 3.36
C HIS A 166 23.97 -14.39 2.58
N ASP A 167 22.67 -14.64 2.55
CA ASP A 167 22.04 -15.71 1.75
C ASP A 167 21.70 -15.28 0.31
N ASN A 168 22.22 -14.14 -0.14
CA ASN A 168 21.90 -13.53 -1.45
C ASN A 168 20.39 -13.27 -1.63
N ILE A 169 19.68 -12.99 -0.53
CA ILE A 169 18.28 -12.57 -0.56
C ILE A 169 18.26 -11.07 -0.78
N GLU A 170 17.64 -10.67 -1.88
CA GLU A 170 17.54 -9.27 -2.28
C GLU A 170 16.36 -8.58 -1.62
N SER A 171 16.58 -7.34 -1.24
CA SER A 171 15.56 -6.40 -0.80
C SER A 171 15.81 -5.07 -1.49
N TYR A 172 14.75 -4.30 -1.70
CA TYR A 172 14.82 -3.10 -2.51
C TYR A 172 14.21 -1.93 -1.77
N GLN A 173 14.87 -0.78 -1.86
CA GLN A 173 14.32 0.51 -1.46
C GLN A 173 14.21 1.37 -2.72
N PHE A 174 13.05 2.00 -2.89
CA PHE A 174 12.74 2.84 -4.02
C PHE A 174 12.74 4.31 -3.60
N PHE A 175 13.29 5.15 -4.47
CA PHE A 175 13.44 6.58 -4.24
C PHE A 175 12.73 7.32 -5.35
N TYR A 176 11.94 8.31 -4.96
CA TYR A 176 11.03 9.00 -5.86
C TYR A 176 11.28 10.50 -5.83
N SER A 177 11.29 11.15 -6.99
CA SER A 177 11.48 12.59 -7.10
C SER A 177 10.42 13.24 -7.98
N LEU A 178 10.25 14.55 -7.79
CA LEU A 178 9.51 15.41 -8.71
C LEU A 178 10.40 15.84 -9.89
N ASP A 179 9.81 16.11 -11.04
CA ASP A 179 10.52 16.56 -12.25
C ASP A 179 11.26 17.89 -12.04
N ASN A 180 10.76 18.72 -11.12
CA ASN A 180 11.20 20.10 -10.94
C ASN A 180 12.00 20.35 -9.64
N ASP A 181 12.22 19.33 -8.80
CA ASP A 181 12.88 19.53 -7.51
C ASP A 181 14.17 18.70 -7.37
N ASN A 182 15.20 19.38 -6.86
CA ASN A 182 16.51 18.81 -6.57
C ASN A 182 16.64 18.36 -5.11
N GLN A 183 15.64 18.61 -4.27
CA GLN A 183 15.76 18.45 -2.81
C GLN A 183 14.76 17.45 -2.21
N LEU A 184 13.61 17.21 -2.83
CA LEU A 184 12.60 16.30 -2.33
C LEU A 184 12.71 14.94 -3.02
N THR A 185 13.44 14.03 -2.37
CA THR A 185 13.39 12.61 -2.66
C THR A 185 12.55 11.93 -1.57
N ILE A 186 11.43 11.32 -1.94
CA ILE A 186 10.66 10.45 -1.05
C ILE A 186 11.30 9.07 -1.09
N GLU A 187 11.61 8.53 0.08
CA GLU A 187 12.17 7.19 0.23
C GLU A 187 11.08 6.21 0.66
N SER A 188 10.97 5.08 -0.02
CA SER A 188 10.17 3.96 0.45
C SER A 188 10.82 3.33 1.69
N GLN A 189 10.07 2.48 2.39
CA GLN A 189 10.69 1.48 3.26
C GLN A 189 11.48 0.45 2.43
N ILE A 190 12.35 -0.33 3.08
CA ILE A 190 12.97 -1.50 2.45
C ILE A 190 11.89 -2.57 2.29
N HIS A 191 11.66 -3.00 1.05
CA HIS A 191 10.76 -4.09 0.69
C HIS A 191 11.53 -5.40 0.65
N GLY A 192 11.19 -6.31 1.57
CA GLY A 192 11.93 -7.56 1.82
C GLY A 192 12.54 -7.58 3.22
N ASN A 193 13.70 -8.22 3.37
CA ASN A 193 14.43 -8.28 4.63
C ASN A 193 15.04 -6.91 4.99
N GLN A 194 14.39 -6.22 5.93
CA GLN A 194 14.80 -4.92 6.46
C GLN A 194 16.12 -4.94 7.25
N ASN A 195 16.63 -6.12 7.63
CA ASN A 195 17.92 -6.25 8.33
C ASN A 195 19.10 -6.42 7.38
N SER A 196 18.88 -6.32 6.06
CA SER A 196 19.94 -6.45 5.05
C SER A 196 20.76 -5.16 4.97
N GLU A 197 22.01 -5.27 4.52
CA GLU A 197 22.86 -4.11 4.28
C GLU A 197 22.70 -3.60 2.85
N MET A 198 22.72 -2.28 2.66
CA MET A 198 22.72 -1.69 1.31
C MET A 198 24.06 -2.03 0.66
N ILE A 199 24.02 -2.77 -0.42
CA ILE A 199 25.21 -3.15 -1.18
C ILE A 199 25.44 -2.26 -2.39
N ARG A 200 24.39 -1.58 -2.85
CA ARG A 200 24.44 -0.72 -4.03
C ARG A 200 23.30 0.30 -4.02
N MET A 201 23.61 1.51 -4.47
CA MET A 201 22.64 2.50 -4.90
C MET A 201 22.81 2.74 -6.39
N PHE A 202 21.71 2.91 -7.12
CA PHE A 202 21.73 3.36 -8.50
C PHE A 202 20.78 4.53 -8.68
N GLU A 203 21.34 5.68 -9.04
CA GLU A 203 20.60 6.92 -9.29
C GLU A 203 20.56 7.21 -10.80
N PHE A 204 19.37 7.52 -11.29
CA PHE A 204 19.15 8.01 -12.65
C PHE A 204 19.41 9.51 -12.73
N ASP A 205 19.80 10.01 -13.92
CA ASP A 205 19.93 11.46 -14.10
C ASP A 205 18.55 12.14 -14.02
N LYS A 206 18.51 13.43 -13.68
CA LYS A 206 17.25 14.15 -13.40
C LYS A 206 16.28 14.19 -14.58
N ASP A 207 16.82 14.16 -15.79
CA ASP A 207 16.09 14.15 -17.05
C ASP A 207 15.96 12.74 -17.64
N GLU A 208 16.38 11.71 -16.89
CA GLU A 208 16.12 10.32 -17.20
C GLU A 208 14.83 9.86 -16.54
N LYS A 209 14.09 9.05 -17.29
CA LYS A 209 12.85 8.42 -16.88
C LYS A 209 13.00 6.93 -17.10
N ILE A 210 12.44 6.12 -16.22
CA ILE A 210 12.50 4.66 -16.38
C ILE A 210 11.37 4.24 -17.31
N ASP A 211 11.68 3.57 -18.41
CA ASP A 211 10.72 3.17 -19.45
C ASP A 211 10.51 1.66 -19.57
N SER A 212 11.38 0.88 -18.93
CA SER A 212 11.29 -0.59 -18.92
C SER A 212 11.87 -1.16 -17.63
N VAL A 213 11.30 -2.28 -17.19
CA VAL A 213 11.80 -3.09 -16.07
C VAL A 213 11.94 -4.53 -16.51
N GLU A 214 13.05 -5.15 -16.13
CA GLU A 214 13.27 -6.59 -16.19
C GLU A 214 13.46 -7.13 -14.77
N GLY A 215 13.02 -8.35 -14.53
CA GLY A 215 13.26 -9.03 -13.27
C GLY A 215 13.13 -10.53 -13.43
N GLN A 216 13.32 -11.25 -12.32
CA GLN A 216 13.28 -12.70 -12.32
C GLN A 216 12.42 -13.22 -11.17
N ILE A 217 11.68 -14.30 -11.43
CA ILE A 217 10.88 -15.00 -10.44
C ILE A 217 11.48 -16.38 -10.22
N ILE A 218 11.81 -16.67 -8.96
CA ILE A 218 12.21 -17.99 -8.49
C ILE A 218 11.03 -18.57 -7.72
N ASN A 219 10.61 -19.77 -8.10
CA ASN A 219 9.60 -20.53 -7.36
C ASN A 219 10.31 -21.67 -6.64
N GLU A 220 10.24 -21.67 -5.31
CA GLU A 220 10.87 -22.69 -4.46
C GLU A 220 9.76 -23.44 -3.71
N ASN A 221 9.89 -24.77 -3.63
CA ASN A 221 9.01 -25.58 -2.80
C ASN A 221 9.65 -25.74 -1.43
N ILE A 222 8.98 -25.23 -0.41
CA ILE A 222 9.38 -25.39 1.00
C ILE A 222 8.38 -26.29 1.71
N VAL A 223 8.87 -27.04 2.70
CA VAL A 223 8.01 -27.83 3.59
C VAL A 223 7.83 -27.03 4.87
N SER A 224 6.60 -26.62 5.18
CA SER A 224 6.30 -25.94 6.44
C SER A 224 6.50 -26.88 7.65
N PRO A 225 6.61 -26.35 8.89
CA PRO A 225 6.83 -27.17 10.08
C PRO A 225 5.77 -28.26 10.33
N ASN A 226 4.56 -28.08 9.79
CA ASN A 226 3.48 -29.06 9.86
C ASN A 226 3.50 -30.10 8.71
N GLY A 227 4.53 -30.10 7.87
CA GLY A 227 4.69 -31.04 6.75
C GLY A 227 3.96 -30.65 5.45
N THR A 228 3.39 -29.45 5.36
CA THR A 228 2.70 -29.00 4.13
C THR A 228 3.70 -28.48 3.11
N ASN A 229 3.59 -28.90 1.85
CA ASN A 229 4.37 -28.31 0.77
C ASN A 229 3.77 -26.95 0.40
N LEU A 230 4.57 -25.90 0.51
CA LEU A 230 4.25 -24.55 0.09
C LEU A 230 5.15 -24.18 -1.08
N THR A 231 4.57 -23.59 -2.12
CA THR A 231 5.36 -22.94 -3.16
C THR A 231 5.48 -21.47 -2.80
N ILE A 232 6.71 -21.03 -2.58
CA ILE A 232 7.04 -19.62 -2.37
C ILE A 232 7.59 -19.04 -3.67
N SER A 233 7.15 -17.83 -3.99
CA SER A 233 7.72 -17.05 -5.09
C SER A 233 8.61 -15.96 -4.50
N ARG A 234 9.80 -15.81 -5.07
CA ARG A 234 10.78 -14.78 -4.75
C ARG A 234 11.12 -14.00 -6.02
N ILE A 235 11.03 -12.68 -5.94
CA ILE A 235 11.50 -11.78 -7.00
C ILE A 235 12.95 -11.39 -6.72
N THR A 236 13.77 -11.43 -7.77
CA THR A 236 15.20 -11.11 -7.73
C THR A 236 15.65 -10.52 -9.06
N GLY A 237 16.89 -10.04 -9.13
CA GLY A 237 17.54 -9.62 -10.36
C GLY A 237 16.83 -8.46 -11.06
N LEU A 238 16.28 -7.51 -10.30
CA LEU A 238 15.59 -6.37 -10.89
C LEU A 238 16.59 -5.47 -11.62
N GLN A 239 16.24 -5.14 -12.85
CA GLN A 239 16.96 -4.22 -13.69
C GLN A 239 15.99 -3.19 -14.27
N PHE A 240 16.36 -1.92 -14.18
CA PHE A 240 15.57 -0.78 -14.61
C PHE A 240 16.30 -0.09 -15.75
N PHE A 241 15.59 0.19 -16.84
CA PHE A 241 16.14 0.82 -18.03
C PHE A 241 15.56 2.23 -18.17
N SER A 242 16.41 3.19 -18.53
CA SER A 242 16.00 4.56 -18.75
C SER A 242 15.77 4.88 -20.22
N THR A 243 15.00 5.93 -20.45
CA THR A 243 14.74 6.54 -21.76
C THR A 243 16.00 6.98 -22.51
N LYS A 244 17.15 7.07 -21.84
CA LYS A 244 18.46 7.37 -22.44
C LYS A 244 19.35 6.15 -22.66
N GLY A 245 18.83 4.94 -22.42
CA GLY A 245 19.54 3.69 -22.62
C GLY A 245 20.51 3.32 -21.49
N ARG A 246 20.45 3.99 -20.33
CA ARG A 246 21.13 3.50 -19.12
C ARG A 246 20.32 2.36 -18.51
N ALA A 247 21.02 1.40 -17.92
CA ALA A 247 20.40 0.32 -17.18
C ALA A 247 20.99 0.27 -15.78
N SER A 248 20.15 0.07 -14.76
CA SER A 248 20.63 -0.33 -13.44
C SER A 248 21.34 -1.69 -13.55
N LEU A 249 22.15 -2.06 -12.56
CA LEU A 249 22.83 -3.35 -12.56
C LEU A 249 21.97 -4.37 -11.83
N SER A 250 21.68 -5.50 -12.47
CA SER A 250 21.09 -6.66 -11.78
C SER A 250 22.07 -7.19 -10.73
N TYR A 251 21.57 -7.44 -9.52
CA TYR A 251 22.29 -8.26 -8.54
C TYR A 251 21.98 -9.76 -8.81
N ASN A 252 22.93 -10.63 -8.46
CA ASN A 252 22.88 -12.10 -8.60
C ASN A 252 22.72 -12.79 -9.98
N GLY A 253 22.66 -12.07 -11.11
CA GLY A 253 22.56 -12.71 -12.42
C GLY A 253 21.24 -13.48 -12.62
N GLN A 254 21.15 -14.36 -13.63
CA GLN A 254 19.90 -15.06 -13.97
C GLN A 254 19.69 -16.33 -13.12
N LEU A 255 18.81 -16.23 -12.12
CA LEU A 255 18.46 -17.30 -11.18
C LEU A 255 17.00 -17.79 -11.29
N GLY A 256 16.20 -17.32 -12.25
CA GLY A 256 14.80 -17.70 -12.37
C GLY A 256 14.17 -17.43 -13.74
N GLN A 257 12.84 -17.48 -13.80
CA GLN A 257 12.09 -17.10 -14.99
C GLN A 257 12.10 -15.57 -15.13
N THR A 258 12.62 -15.07 -16.24
CA THR A 258 12.61 -13.64 -16.54
C THR A 258 11.19 -13.13 -16.81
N PHE A 259 10.91 -11.93 -16.33
CA PHE A 259 9.79 -11.10 -16.76
C PHE A 259 10.29 -9.74 -17.21
N THR A 260 9.54 -9.10 -18.09
CA THR A 260 9.81 -7.75 -18.57
C THR A 260 8.49 -7.00 -18.68
N GLU A 261 8.51 -5.71 -18.36
CA GLU A 261 7.37 -4.84 -18.58
C GLU A 261 7.83 -3.46 -19.06
N ASN A 262 7.18 -3.00 -20.13
CA ASN A 262 7.34 -1.68 -20.68
C ASN A 262 6.03 -1.24 -21.37
N PHE A 263 5.79 0.06 -21.43
CA PHE A 263 4.67 0.62 -22.17
C PHE A 263 5.12 1.85 -22.95
N ASP A 264 4.84 1.85 -24.25
CA ASP A 264 5.16 2.98 -25.13
C ASP A 264 4.54 4.27 -24.60
N GLN A 265 5.36 5.33 -24.49
CA GLN A 265 4.97 6.65 -23.97
C GLN A 265 4.60 6.68 -22.49
N TYR A 266 5.08 5.71 -21.71
CA TYR A 266 4.95 5.73 -20.25
C TYR A 266 6.30 5.65 -19.56
N THR A 267 6.35 6.17 -18.34
CA THR A 267 7.46 6.00 -17.41
C THR A 267 6.98 5.42 -16.08
N LEU A 268 7.88 4.73 -15.38
CA LEU A 268 7.60 4.13 -14.09
C LEU A 268 7.36 5.21 -13.02
N GLY A 269 6.14 5.23 -12.49
CA GLY A 269 5.73 6.08 -11.37
C GLY A 269 6.12 5.46 -10.05
N TYR A 270 5.37 4.44 -9.62
CA TYR A 270 5.54 3.79 -8.32
C TYR A 270 5.40 2.28 -8.37
N VAL A 271 5.69 1.64 -7.24
CA VAL A 271 5.69 0.19 -7.08
C VAL A 271 4.74 -0.20 -5.96
N THR A 272 4.04 -1.32 -6.15
CA THR A 272 3.26 -1.98 -5.11
C THR A 272 3.58 -3.46 -5.12
N GLY A 273 3.22 -4.17 -4.07
CA GLY A 273 3.45 -5.59 -4.06
C GLY A 273 3.20 -6.24 -2.72
N LYS A 274 3.85 -7.39 -2.54
CA LYS A 274 3.84 -8.14 -1.30
C LYS A 274 5.25 -8.53 -0.92
N ALA A 275 5.60 -8.35 0.34
CA ALA A 275 6.92 -8.71 0.85
C ALA A 275 6.82 -9.27 2.28
N THR A 276 7.80 -10.11 2.61
CA THR A 276 8.11 -10.53 3.98
C THR A 276 9.62 -10.46 4.15
N HIS A 277 10.28 -11.61 4.26
CA HIS A 277 11.74 -11.70 4.23
C HIS A 277 12.33 -11.51 2.82
N TYR A 278 11.51 -11.65 1.79
CA TYR A 278 11.86 -11.38 0.39
C TYR A 278 10.65 -10.73 -0.30
N ILE A 279 10.88 -10.14 -1.47
CA ILE A 279 9.80 -9.64 -2.31
C ILE A 279 9.10 -10.84 -2.95
N ASN A 280 7.83 -11.02 -2.60
CA ASN A 280 7.00 -12.12 -3.09
C ASN A 280 6.24 -11.74 -4.36
N GLN A 281 5.83 -10.48 -4.45
CA GLN A 281 5.06 -9.93 -5.56
C GLN A 281 5.49 -8.50 -5.87
N LEU A 282 5.45 -8.14 -7.14
CA LEU A 282 5.56 -6.76 -7.60
C LEU A 282 4.48 -6.43 -8.63
N GLN A 283 4.02 -5.19 -8.60
CA GLN A 283 3.24 -4.56 -9.65
C GLN A 283 3.75 -3.13 -9.84
N PHE A 284 4.06 -2.78 -11.07
CA PHE A 284 4.55 -1.46 -11.45
C PHE A 284 3.39 -0.59 -11.92
N PHE A 285 3.41 0.70 -11.58
CA PHE A 285 2.39 1.67 -12.00
C PHE A 285 3.06 2.76 -12.81
N TRP A 286 2.47 3.04 -13.97
CA TRP A 286 3.11 3.80 -15.03
C TRP A 286 2.35 5.10 -15.31
N TYR A 287 3.09 6.20 -15.51
CA TYR A 287 2.56 7.51 -15.88
C TYR A 287 2.87 7.83 -17.34
N PRO A 288 2.07 8.64 -18.04
CA PRO A 288 2.42 9.11 -19.38
C PRO A 288 3.74 9.89 -19.32
N THR A 289 4.67 9.65 -20.24
CA THR A 289 6.01 10.28 -20.21
C THR A 289 5.95 11.81 -20.35
N ASP A 290 5.01 12.33 -21.15
CA ASP A 290 4.85 13.77 -21.38
C ASP A 290 4.04 14.47 -20.27
N TYR A 291 3.67 13.72 -19.23
CA TYR A 291 2.91 14.26 -18.11
C TYR A 291 3.75 15.26 -17.31
N LYS A 292 3.15 16.40 -16.96
CA LYS A 292 3.78 17.41 -16.11
C LYS A 292 2.92 17.70 -14.89
N CYS A 293 3.56 17.59 -13.73
CA CYS A 293 3.27 18.42 -12.55
C CYS A 293 4.29 19.57 -12.55
#